data_AF-A0A1Y2HPE6-F1
#
_entry.id   AF-A0A1Y2HPE6-F1
#
_cell.length_a   1.000
_cell.length_b   1.000
_cell.length_c   1.000
_cell.angle_alpha   90.00
_cell.angle_beta   90.00
_cell.angle_gamma   90.00
#
_symmetry.space_group_name_H-M   'P 1'
#
loop_
_entity.id
_entity.type
_entity.pdbx_description
1 polymer ?
#
loop_
_entity_poly.entity_id
_entity_poly.type
_entity_poly.pdbx_seq_one_letter_code
_entity_poly.pdbx_strand_id
1 'polypeptide(L)'
;MSRARLNALLLALVSCILLLAAHAPSCEAGACGPNRYDKFAPLFGYDLPYRFDAGQSPASSMTDCQRKSLQAGYKVAVYKEGMCYFKKVPTRQDGFQGNLHNRFGSHGRSIGDYDIPGFDQYSSYDYPYGCHLFVSNGGMYHCKQFPEDPRTVLILNLTDCWDPDLS
;
A
#
# COMPACT_ATOMS: atom_id res chain seq x y z
N MET A 1 -33.89 -40.70 6.86
CA MET A 1 -34.25 -39.26 6.91
C MET A 1 -35.25 -38.96 5.80
N SER A 2 -36.36 -38.28 6.07
CA SER A 2 -37.37 -37.97 5.05
C SER A 2 -36.88 -36.86 4.10
N ARG A 3 -37.27 -36.92 2.82
CA ARG A 3 -36.90 -35.92 1.79
C ARG A 3 -37.20 -34.48 2.22
N ALA A 4 -38.24 -34.27 3.02
CA ALA A 4 -38.60 -32.95 3.56
C ALA A 4 -37.54 -32.35 4.50
N ARG A 5 -36.84 -33.18 5.29
CA ARG A 5 -35.78 -32.73 6.21
C ARG A 5 -34.48 -32.38 5.48
N LEU A 6 -34.21 -33.02 4.35
CA LEU A 6 -33.04 -32.73 3.52
C LEU A 6 -33.17 -31.38 2.80
N ASN A 7 -34.38 -31.07 2.28
CA ASN A 7 -34.65 -29.81 1.61
C ASN A 7 -34.61 -28.60 2.56
N ALA A 8 -35.10 -28.76 3.80
CA ALA A 8 -35.04 -27.69 4.80
C ALA A 8 -33.59 -27.35 5.21
N LEU A 9 -32.72 -28.36 5.29
CA LEU A 9 -31.30 -28.18 5.60
C LEU A 9 -30.53 -27.48 4.45
N LEU A 10 -30.83 -27.82 3.20
CA LEU A 10 -30.25 -27.16 2.03
C LEU A 10 -30.65 -25.68 1.94
N LEU A 11 -31.92 -25.36 2.19
CA LEU A 11 -32.40 -23.97 2.21
C LEU A 11 -31.74 -23.14 3.32
N ALA A 12 -31.55 -23.72 4.51
CA ALA A 12 -30.86 -23.05 5.62
C ALA A 12 -29.38 -22.80 5.33
N LEU A 13 -28.69 -23.76 4.68
CA LEU A 13 -27.28 -23.63 4.31
C LEU A 13 -27.07 -22.56 3.24
N VAL A 14 -27.90 -22.52 2.20
CA VAL A 14 -27.86 -21.49 1.15
C VAL A 14 -28.11 -20.10 1.73
N SER A 15 -29.05 -19.99 2.68
CA SER A 15 -29.36 -18.72 3.35
C SER A 15 -28.19 -18.21 4.21
N CYS A 16 -27.47 -19.11 4.91
CA CYS A 16 -26.28 -18.73 5.68
C CYS A 16 -25.11 -18.31 4.79
N ILE A 17 -24.90 -18.97 3.64
CA ILE A 17 -23.84 -18.60 2.69
C ILE A 17 -24.11 -17.23 2.06
N LEU A 18 -25.37 -16.89 1.78
CA LEU A 18 -25.76 -15.59 1.25
C LEU A 18 -25.61 -14.45 2.27
N LEU A 19 -25.81 -14.71 3.57
CA LEU A 19 -25.62 -13.73 4.65
C LEU A 19 -24.14 -13.43 4.96
N LEU A 20 -23.23 -14.40 4.73
CA LEU A 20 -21.79 -14.22 4.91
C LEU A 20 -21.15 -13.38 3.78
N ALA A 21 -21.74 -13.35 2.59
CA ALA A 21 -21.26 -12.53 1.48
C ALA A 21 -21.56 -11.02 1.63
N ALA A 22 -22.49 -10.65 2.52
CA ALA A 22 -22.94 -9.26 2.70
C ALA A 22 -22.05 -8.42 3.65
N HIS A 23 -21.03 -9.03 4.27
CA HIS A 23 -20.16 -8.35 5.24
C HIS A 23 -18.72 -8.16 4.74
N ALA A 24 -18.48 -8.20 3.43
CA ALA A 24 -17.25 -7.63 2.91
C ALA A 24 -17.28 -6.12 3.27
N PRO A 25 -16.32 -5.59 4.04
CA PRO A 25 -16.20 -4.16 4.22
C PRO A 25 -15.94 -3.56 2.84
N SER A 26 -16.99 -3.12 2.17
CA SER A 26 -16.87 -2.32 0.97
C SER A 26 -16.34 -0.99 1.46
N CYS A 27 -15.02 -0.79 1.34
CA CYS A 27 -14.48 0.56 1.31
C CYS A 27 -15.33 1.31 0.27
N GLU A 28 -16.15 2.25 0.73
CA GLU A 28 -16.96 3.07 -0.16
C GLU A 28 -16.04 3.64 -1.23
N ALA A 29 -16.33 3.33 -2.48
CA ALA A 29 -15.59 3.79 -3.64
C ALA A 29 -15.58 5.34 -3.79
N GLY A 30 -16.14 6.07 -2.83
CA GLY A 30 -16.21 7.53 -2.75
C GLY A 30 -15.52 8.17 -1.54
N ALA A 31 -14.85 7.42 -0.65
CA ALA A 31 -14.14 8.03 0.49
C ALA A 31 -12.90 8.86 0.07
N CYS A 32 -12.37 8.61 -1.12
CA CYS A 32 -11.29 9.41 -1.69
C CYS A 32 -11.84 10.17 -2.91
N GLY A 33 -11.69 11.49 -2.92
CA GLY A 33 -12.20 12.37 -3.97
C GLY A 33 -11.75 12.03 -5.41
N PRO A 34 -12.24 12.77 -6.42
CA PRO A 34 -12.09 12.44 -7.84
C PRO A 34 -10.64 12.37 -8.37
N ASN A 35 -9.65 12.84 -7.61
CA ASN A 35 -8.25 12.91 -8.00
C ASN A 35 -7.45 11.63 -7.68
N ARG A 36 -7.91 10.51 -8.23
CA ARG A 36 -7.22 9.22 -8.15
C ARG A 36 -5.81 9.17 -8.79
N TYR A 37 -5.38 10.23 -9.46
CA TYR A 37 -4.04 10.40 -10.01
C TYR A 37 -3.08 11.18 -9.09
N ASP A 38 -3.59 11.84 -8.06
CA ASP A 38 -2.80 12.49 -7.00
C ASP A 38 -2.41 11.49 -5.88
N LYS A 39 -2.68 10.19 -6.11
CA LYS A 39 -2.47 9.09 -5.17
C LYS A 39 -1.03 8.60 -5.13
N PHE A 40 -0.04 9.46 -5.32
CA PHE A 40 1.35 9.06 -5.21
C PHE A 40 2.13 10.02 -4.32
N ALA A 41 2.91 9.48 -3.39
CA ALA A 41 3.94 10.23 -2.69
C ALA A 41 5.30 9.98 -3.37
N PRO A 42 5.78 10.90 -4.22
CA PRO A 42 7.13 10.82 -4.75
C PRO A 42 8.14 11.20 -3.66
N LEU A 43 9.20 10.42 -3.56
CA LEU A 43 10.32 10.60 -2.65
C LEU A 43 11.57 10.74 -3.49
N PHE A 44 11.95 11.99 -3.74
CA PHE A 44 13.13 12.35 -4.51
C PHE A 44 14.39 11.97 -3.74
N GLY A 45 15.37 11.44 -4.45
CA GLY A 45 16.66 11.12 -3.86
C GLY A 45 16.72 9.78 -3.14
N TYR A 46 15.69 8.93 -3.24
CA TYR A 46 15.66 7.61 -2.59
C TYR A 46 15.55 6.48 -3.61
N ASP A 47 16.27 5.38 -3.37
CA ASP A 47 16.31 4.18 -4.20
C ASP A 47 15.95 2.93 -3.38
N LEU A 48 15.58 1.86 -4.08
CA LEU A 48 15.41 0.51 -3.53
C LEU A 48 16.34 -0.45 -4.29
N PRO A 49 17.67 -0.31 -4.11
CA PRO A 49 18.63 -0.99 -4.95
C PRO A 49 18.47 -2.52 -4.89
N TYR A 50 18.53 -3.15 -6.06
CA TYR A 50 18.60 -4.61 -6.26
C TYR A 50 17.43 -5.45 -5.73
N ARG A 51 16.25 -4.86 -5.53
CA ARG A 51 15.05 -5.62 -5.09
C ARG A 51 13.83 -5.49 -5.98
N PHE A 52 14.00 -5.19 -7.27
CA PHE A 52 12.90 -5.12 -8.24
C PHE A 52 12.46 -6.51 -8.70
N ASP A 53 11.87 -7.24 -7.76
CA ASP A 53 11.34 -8.60 -7.88
C ASP A 53 10.06 -8.70 -8.71
N ALA A 54 9.52 -7.55 -9.15
CA ALA A 54 8.26 -7.45 -9.88
C ALA A 54 8.43 -7.03 -11.35
N GLY A 55 9.67 -6.91 -11.82
CA GLY A 55 9.99 -6.52 -13.20
C GLY A 55 10.13 -5.02 -13.40
N GLN A 56 10.23 -4.61 -14.67
CA GLN A 56 10.52 -3.23 -15.06
C GLN A 56 9.89 -2.88 -16.42
N SER A 57 9.66 -1.59 -16.67
CA SER A 57 9.16 -1.07 -17.95
C SER A 57 9.85 0.25 -18.30
N PRO A 58 10.17 0.54 -19.57
CA PRO A 58 10.61 1.87 -19.98
C PRO A 58 9.57 2.92 -19.59
N ALA A 59 10.03 4.08 -19.10
CA ALA A 59 9.17 5.21 -18.75
C ALA A 59 9.84 6.54 -19.14
N SER A 60 9.11 7.42 -19.79
CA SER A 60 9.67 8.71 -20.25
C SER A 60 9.77 9.78 -19.16
N SER A 61 9.10 9.55 -18.03
CA SER A 61 9.02 10.49 -16.91
C SER A 61 8.57 9.78 -15.62
N MET A 62 8.71 10.48 -14.49
CA MET A 62 8.15 10.07 -13.21
C MET A 62 6.63 9.79 -13.30
N THR A 63 5.88 10.68 -13.94
CA THR A 63 4.42 10.54 -14.11
C THR A 63 4.05 9.33 -14.97
N ASP A 64 4.84 9.05 -16.01
CA ASP A 64 4.66 7.84 -16.80
C ASP A 64 4.93 6.56 -15.97
N CYS A 65 5.95 6.60 -15.09
CA CYS A 65 6.22 5.51 -14.16
C CYS A 65 5.09 5.31 -13.14
N GLN A 66 4.53 6.37 -12.56
CA GLN A 66 3.35 6.31 -11.68
C GLN A 66 2.18 5.59 -12.37
N ARG A 67 1.85 6.02 -13.59
CA ARG A 67 0.80 5.42 -14.42
C ARG A 67 1.07 3.94 -14.69
N LYS A 68 2.30 3.58 -15.08
CA LYS A 68 2.70 2.19 -15.36
C LYS A 68 2.65 1.32 -14.11
N SER A 69 3.10 1.82 -12.96
CA SER A 69 3.01 1.10 -11.68
C SER A 69 1.56 0.80 -11.33
N LEU A 70 0.66 1.78 -11.50
CA LEU A 70 -0.78 1.58 -11.25
C LEU A 70 -1.38 0.53 -12.18
N GLN A 71 -1.10 0.63 -13.49
CA GLN A 71 -1.59 -0.33 -14.49
C GLN A 71 -1.09 -1.75 -14.24
N ALA A 72 0.14 -1.88 -13.75
CA ALA A 72 0.74 -3.16 -13.38
C ALA A 72 0.30 -3.66 -11.99
N GLY A 73 -0.47 -2.86 -11.23
CA GLY A 73 -0.99 -3.24 -9.91
C GLY A 73 0.05 -3.14 -8.78
N TYR A 74 1.16 -2.44 -8.97
CA TYR A 74 2.21 -2.32 -7.96
C TYR A 74 2.05 -1.05 -7.14
N LYS A 75 2.20 -1.20 -5.82
CA LYS A 75 2.12 -0.10 -4.86
C LYS A 75 3.41 0.71 -4.75
N VAL A 76 4.55 0.15 -5.15
CA VAL A 76 5.86 0.76 -5.02
C VAL A 76 6.63 0.61 -6.32
N ALA A 77 7.23 1.70 -6.77
CA ALA A 77 8.11 1.71 -7.93
C ALA A 77 9.26 2.70 -7.76
N VAL A 78 10.33 2.55 -8.52
CA VAL A 78 11.41 3.53 -8.63
C VAL A 78 11.53 3.99 -10.07
N TYR A 79 11.51 5.31 -10.29
CA TYR A 79 11.88 5.89 -11.57
C TYR A 79 13.37 6.26 -11.56
N LYS A 80 14.13 5.70 -12.51
CA LYS A 80 15.57 5.91 -12.66
C LYS A 80 15.97 5.75 -14.12
N GLU A 81 16.70 6.71 -14.67
CA GLU A 81 17.36 6.60 -15.98
C GLU A 81 16.42 6.15 -17.13
N GLY A 82 15.19 6.68 -17.17
CA GLY A 82 14.21 6.34 -18.22
C GLY A 82 13.55 4.97 -18.04
N MET A 83 13.72 4.36 -16.87
CA MET A 83 13.14 3.07 -16.51
C MET A 83 12.27 3.22 -15.25
N CYS A 84 11.17 2.47 -15.24
CA CYS A 84 10.29 2.29 -14.10
C CYS A 84 10.46 0.87 -13.57
N TYR A 85 10.98 0.76 -12.36
CA TYR A 85 11.25 -0.51 -11.72
C TYR A 85 10.18 -0.80 -10.68
N PHE A 86 9.46 -1.92 -10.84
CA PHE A 86 8.37 -2.27 -9.95
C PHE A 86 8.90 -3.05 -8.75
N LYS A 87 8.25 -2.84 -7.60
CA LYS A 87 8.55 -3.56 -6.35
C LYS A 87 7.31 -4.32 -5.90
N LYS A 88 7.45 -5.63 -5.71
CA LYS A 88 6.46 -6.39 -4.94
C LYS A 88 6.69 -6.11 -3.46
N VAL A 89 5.60 -5.77 -2.78
CA VAL A 89 5.57 -5.47 -1.35
C VAL A 89 4.48 -6.33 -0.71
N PRO A 90 4.71 -6.86 0.51
CA PRO A 90 3.65 -7.52 1.25
C PRO A 90 2.52 -6.52 1.56
N THR A 91 1.30 -6.99 1.37
CA THR A 91 0.05 -6.26 1.62
C THR A 91 -0.83 -7.04 2.60
N ARG A 92 -2.00 -6.51 2.97
CA ARG A 92 -3.00 -7.29 3.72
C ARG A 92 -3.36 -8.63 3.07
N GLN A 93 -3.36 -8.71 1.74
CA GLN A 93 -3.63 -9.96 1.02
C GLN A 93 -2.52 -10.99 1.22
N ASP A 94 -1.30 -10.53 1.50
CA ASP A 94 -0.14 -11.37 1.83
C ASP A 94 0.01 -11.61 3.35
N GLY A 95 -0.97 -11.19 4.15
CA GLY A 95 -0.99 -11.38 5.61
C GLY A 95 -0.35 -10.25 6.42
N PHE A 96 0.13 -9.18 5.80
CA PHE A 96 0.66 -8.01 6.52
C PHE A 96 -0.45 -7.28 7.29
N GLN A 97 -0.25 -7.04 8.58
CA GLN A 97 -1.24 -6.43 9.49
C GLN A 97 -0.89 -4.99 9.91
N GLY A 98 0.07 -4.36 9.20
CA GLY A 98 0.52 -3.01 9.50
C GLY A 98 0.09 -1.96 8.46
N ASN A 99 0.64 -0.76 8.61
CA ASN A 99 0.52 0.30 7.62
C ASN A 99 1.86 1.03 7.47
N LEU A 100 2.20 1.46 6.25
CA LEU A 100 3.26 2.42 5.97
C LEU A 100 2.73 3.83 6.19
N HIS A 101 3.52 4.66 6.86
CA HIS A 101 3.20 6.05 7.17
C HIS A 101 4.24 6.99 6.60
N ASN A 102 3.79 8.19 6.24
CA ASN A 102 4.63 9.29 5.80
C ASN A 102 4.45 10.51 6.71
N ARG A 103 5.57 11.15 7.07
CA ARG A 103 5.64 12.26 8.01
C ARG A 103 6.02 13.60 7.39
N PHE A 104 5.72 13.83 6.11
CA PHE A 104 5.86 15.18 5.54
C PHE A 104 5.01 16.20 6.33
N GLY A 105 5.66 17.02 7.18
CA GLY A 105 5.08 18.21 7.83
C GLY A 105 4.15 17.99 9.04
N SER A 106 3.52 16.83 9.22
CA SER A 106 2.58 16.59 10.35
C SER A 106 2.80 15.25 11.06
N HIS A 107 1.96 14.93 12.07
CA HIS A 107 1.81 13.55 12.57
C HIS A 107 1.72 12.60 11.37
N GLY A 108 2.56 11.56 11.39
CA GLY A 108 2.70 10.62 10.28
C GLY A 108 1.36 10.00 9.94
N ARG A 109 0.99 10.16 8.67
CA ARG A 109 -0.28 9.70 8.10
C ARG A 109 -0.06 8.35 7.44
N SER A 110 -1.04 7.48 7.59
CA SER A 110 -1.06 6.22 6.83
C SER A 110 -1.13 6.54 5.35
N ILE A 111 -0.22 5.96 4.57
CA ILE A 111 -0.19 6.05 3.11
C ILE A 111 -0.53 4.72 2.45
N GLY A 112 -0.56 3.63 3.22
CA GLY A 112 -1.17 2.39 2.75
C GLY A 112 -0.84 1.18 3.60
N ASP A 113 -1.55 0.10 3.30
CA ASP A 113 -1.53 -1.18 4.02
C ASP A 113 -0.50 -2.16 3.46
N TYR A 114 0.73 -1.67 3.29
CA TYR A 114 1.86 -2.43 2.77
C TYR A 114 3.16 -2.06 3.50
N ASP A 115 4.18 -2.87 3.31
CA ASP A 115 5.53 -2.63 3.83
C ASP A 115 6.58 -2.72 2.71
N ILE A 116 7.66 -1.95 2.80
CA ILE A 116 8.86 -2.12 1.97
C ILE A 116 9.93 -2.82 2.83
N PRO A 117 10.13 -4.15 2.68
CA PRO A 117 10.94 -4.92 3.62
C PRO A 117 12.44 -4.68 3.46
N GLY A 118 13.16 -4.74 4.58
CA GLY A 118 14.62 -4.80 4.64
C GLY A 118 15.35 -3.46 4.73
N PHE A 119 14.63 -2.39 5.06
CA PHE A 119 15.20 -1.05 5.24
C PHE A 119 14.86 -0.47 6.63
N ASP A 120 14.60 -1.35 7.60
CA ASP A 120 14.23 -0.95 8.96
C ASP A 120 15.49 -0.66 9.79
N GLN A 121 15.61 0.57 10.29
CA GLN A 121 16.76 0.98 11.11
C GLN A 121 16.49 0.87 12.62
N TYR A 122 15.28 1.21 13.04
CA TYR A 122 14.89 1.33 14.44
C TYR A 122 13.48 0.78 14.65
N SER A 123 13.25 0.13 15.79
CA SER A 123 11.93 -0.38 16.21
C SER A 123 11.60 0.04 17.63
N SER A 124 10.39 0.58 17.86
CA SER A 124 9.91 0.94 19.20
C SER A 124 8.40 0.85 19.34
N TYR A 125 7.93 0.77 20.59
CA TYR A 125 6.52 0.99 20.93
C TYR A 125 6.15 2.48 20.94
N ASP A 126 7.13 3.36 21.11
CA ASP A 126 6.93 4.81 21.03
C ASP A 126 6.86 5.28 19.58
N TYR A 127 6.10 6.35 19.35
CA TYR A 127 5.93 6.92 18.03
C TYR A 127 7.24 7.53 17.49
N PRO A 128 7.68 7.22 16.26
CA PRO A 128 9.00 7.58 15.78
C PRO A 128 9.08 9.02 15.24
N TYR A 129 9.23 10.00 16.14
CA TYR A 129 9.32 11.43 15.82
C TYR A 129 10.55 11.85 14.99
N GLY A 130 11.45 10.94 14.60
CA GLY A 130 12.62 11.24 13.75
C GLY A 130 12.47 10.81 12.29
N CYS A 131 11.43 10.05 11.95
CA CYS A 131 11.43 9.26 10.72
C CYS A 131 10.52 9.88 9.64
N HIS A 132 11.04 10.01 8.42
CA HIS A 132 10.27 10.49 7.26
C HIS A 132 9.21 9.46 6.84
N LEU A 133 9.60 8.19 6.84
CA LEU A 133 8.73 7.05 6.62
C LEU A 133 8.92 6.03 7.73
N PHE A 134 7.83 5.40 8.14
CA PHE A 134 7.88 4.31 9.08
C PHE A 134 6.69 3.36 8.88
N VAL A 135 6.84 2.12 9.32
CA VAL A 135 5.74 1.14 9.36
C VAL A 135 5.23 1.00 10.77
N SER A 136 3.91 1.03 10.98
CA SER A 136 3.29 0.60 12.22
C SER A 136 2.77 -0.82 12.07
N ASN A 137 3.22 -1.77 12.89
CA ASN A 137 2.76 -3.16 12.86
C ASN A 137 2.75 -3.76 14.27
N GLY A 138 1.60 -4.29 14.72
CA GLY A 138 1.49 -4.96 16.02
C GLY A 138 1.86 -4.07 17.22
N GLY A 139 1.60 -2.77 17.14
CA GLY A 139 1.97 -1.79 18.18
C GLY A 139 3.45 -1.36 18.16
N MET A 140 4.25 -1.89 17.24
CA MET A 140 5.62 -1.44 17.00
C MET A 140 5.70 -0.51 15.80
N TYR A 141 6.67 0.39 15.82
CA TYR A 141 6.98 1.33 14.75
C TYR A 141 8.37 1.06 14.22
N HIS A 142 8.53 0.96 12.90
CA HIS A 142 9.79 0.65 12.23
C HIS A 142 10.18 1.76 11.26
N CYS A 143 11.27 2.46 11.52
CA CYS A 143 11.72 3.55 10.65
C CYS A 143 12.37 3.04 9.38
N LYS A 144 11.97 3.60 8.23
CA LYS A 144 12.53 3.26 6.92
C LYS A 144 13.73 4.15 6.60
N GLN A 145 14.87 3.52 6.35
CA GLN A 145 16.10 4.16 5.89
C GLN A 145 16.46 3.62 4.51
N PHE A 146 15.89 4.23 3.48
CA PHE A 146 16.21 3.87 2.10
C PHE A 146 17.56 4.47 1.70
N PRO A 147 18.35 3.76 0.87
CA PRO A 147 19.54 4.32 0.27
C PRO A 147 19.22 5.59 -0.52
N GLU A 148 20.13 6.56 -0.43
CA GLU A 148 20.01 7.81 -1.17
C GLU A 148 20.64 7.67 -2.57
N ASP A 149 19.91 8.10 -3.60
CA ASP A 149 20.41 8.30 -4.96
C ASP A 149 19.71 9.54 -5.58
N PRO A 150 20.41 10.66 -5.79
CA PRO A 150 19.79 11.90 -6.27
C PRO A 150 19.19 11.78 -7.69
N ARG A 151 19.47 10.69 -8.42
CA ARG A 151 18.96 10.45 -9.77
C ARG A 151 17.69 9.60 -9.79
N THR A 152 17.16 9.23 -8.63
CA THR A 152 15.99 8.36 -8.50
C THR A 152 14.83 9.06 -7.83
N VAL A 153 13.64 8.56 -8.14
CA VAL A 153 12.41 8.91 -7.42
C VAL A 153 11.73 7.62 -7.00
N LEU A 154 11.62 7.41 -5.69
CA LEU A 154 10.78 6.37 -5.11
C LEU A 154 9.32 6.83 -5.16
N ILE A 155 8.48 6.03 -5.79
CA ILE A 155 7.07 6.31 -6.01
C ILE A 155 6.25 5.38 -5.12
N LEU A 156 5.48 5.95 -4.20
CA LEU A 156 4.60 5.23 -3.29
C LEU A 156 3.15 5.49 -3.64
N ASN A 157 2.40 4.44 -3.97
CA ASN A 157 0.97 4.53 -4.19
C ASN A 157 0.23 4.71 -2.87
N LEU A 158 -0.62 5.72 -2.82
CA LEU A 158 -1.45 6.09 -1.68
C LEU A 158 -2.75 5.31 -1.78
N THR A 159 -2.88 4.27 -0.96
CA THR A 159 -4.07 3.41 -0.98
C THR A 159 -5.09 3.76 0.10
N ASP A 160 -4.66 4.48 1.13
CA ASP A 160 -5.55 5.13 2.09
C ASP A 160 -5.86 6.55 1.59
N CYS A 161 -7.05 7.09 1.93
CA CYS A 161 -7.46 8.39 1.43
C CYS A 161 -6.50 9.49 1.92
N TRP A 162 -5.78 10.09 0.98
CA TRP A 162 -5.06 11.34 1.18
C TRP A 162 -6.11 12.43 1.38
N ASP A 163 -6.24 12.92 2.61
CA ASP A 163 -7.06 14.08 2.91
C ASP A 163 -6.26 15.36 2.61
N PRO A 164 -6.55 16.09 1.51
CA PRO A 164 -5.83 17.31 1.15
C PRO A 164 -6.15 18.49 2.07
N ASP A 165 -7.14 18.41 2.96
CA ASP A 165 -7.61 19.55 3.75
C ASP A 165 -6.67 19.95 4.91
N LEU A 166 -5.46 19.41 4.96
CA LEU A 166 -4.47 19.70 6.01
C LEU A 166 -3.05 20.01 5.46
N SER A 167 -2.95 20.43 4.20
CA SER A 167 -1.72 21.03 3.62
C SER A 167 -1.74 22.55 3.66
#